data_AF-A0A843BXL6-F1
#
_entry.id   AF-A0A843BXL6-F1
#
_cell.length_a   1.000
_cell.length_b   1.000
_cell.length_c   1.000
_cell.angle_alpha   90.00
_cell.angle_beta   90.00
_cell.angle_gamma   90.00
#
_symmetry.space_group_name_H-M   'P 1'
#
loop_
_entity.id
_entity.type
_entity.pdbx_description
1 polymer ?
#
loop_
_entity_poly.entity_id
_entity_poly.type
_entity_poly.pdbx_seq_one_letter_code
_entity_poly.pdbx_strand_id
1 'polypeptide(L)'
;MPRRQSKKIKSLWNEYPDYTPINNVDEKPLFDETIVGDEHRVLGQIIRENWYLIHPLARDYMLSSASEWRKLLTETGLIQSNLETKQKSLAGFQDDFDKKTQRLLIEKNAEFERIKEETAESFKETIEQKDHEIANLKLLVDSVDETSISRSNLETDLSEKDRKISELESVIGELKDKCRQQEVEAMNIQTGISKNFQQQINNITKELYEKQEQIDKLREILNKAKEQLIILKGRSESSSGSKDELESKVIALERLLEERDEKLRKIVNTIESLE
;
A
#
# COMPACT_ATOMS: atom_id res chain seq x y z
N MET A 1 -8.44 -31.69 -12.14
CA MET A 1 -7.74 -31.92 -10.85
C MET A 1 -8.72 -31.69 -9.72
N PRO A 2 -9.16 -32.71 -8.96
CA PRO A 2 -10.11 -32.51 -7.87
C PRO A 2 -9.39 -31.91 -6.65
N ARG A 3 -9.98 -30.88 -6.04
CA ARG A 3 -9.50 -30.25 -4.80
C ARG A 3 -9.65 -31.22 -3.64
N ARG A 4 -8.54 -31.56 -2.96
CA ARG A 4 -8.57 -32.27 -1.66
C ARG A 4 -9.26 -31.38 -0.63
N GLN A 5 -10.45 -31.78 -0.19
CA GLN A 5 -11.09 -31.21 1.00
C GLN A 5 -10.30 -31.69 2.24
N SER A 6 -9.79 -30.75 3.03
CA SER A 6 -9.17 -31.06 4.32
C SER A 6 -10.25 -31.57 5.28
N LYS A 7 -10.01 -32.74 5.87
CA LYS A 7 -10.86 -33.28 6.94
C LYS A 7 -10.80 -32.31 8.13
N LYS A 8 -11.94 -31.74 8.51
CA LYS A 8 -12.07 -30.93 9.73
C LYS A 8 -11.66 -31.80 10.93
N ILE A 9 -10.69 -31.32 11.69
CA ILE A 9 -10.30 -31.91 12.97
C ILE A 9 -11.53 -31.84 13.88
N LYS A 10 -11.93 -32.97 14.45
CA LYS A 10 -13.02 -33.02 15.43
C LYS A 10 -12.57 -32.26 16.68
N SER A 11 -13.07 -31.04 16.84
CA SER A 11 -13.11 -30.37 18.14
C SER A 11 -13.90 -31.26 19.10
N LEU A 12 -13.48 -31.34 20.38
CA LEU A 12 -14.24 -32.00 21.45
C LEU A 12 -15.64 -31.40 21.66
N TRP A 13 -15.89 -30.23 21.07
CA TRP A 13 -17.14 -29.50 21.15
C TRP A 13 -17.74 -29.39 19.75
N ASN A 14 -18.83 -30.12 19.50
CA ASN A 14 -19.57 -30.05 18.23
C ASN A 14 -20.45 -28.79 18.15
N GLU A 15 -20.91 -28.30 19.30
CA GLU A 15 -21.55 -26.99 19.50
C GLU A 15 -21.04 -26.42 20.82
N TYR A 16 -20.73 -25.12 20.85
CA TYR A 16 -20.40 -24.44 22.10
C TYR A 16 -21.68 -24.30 22.93
N PRO A 17 -21.72 -24.76 24.18
CA PRO A 17 -22.89 -24.54 25.02
C PRO A 17 -23.09 -23.04 25.24
N ASP A 18 -24.34 -22.58 25.16
CA ASP A 18 -24.69 -21.20 25.50
C ASP A 18 -24.34 -20.96 26.98
N TYR A 19 -23.25 -20.22 27.20
CA TYR A 19 -22.73 -19.90 28.52
C TYR A 19 -23.04 -18.44 28.86
N THR A 20 -23.91 -18.24 29.83
CA THR A 20 -24.10 -16.92 30.47
C THR A 20 -23.02 -16.72 31.54
N PRO A 21 -22.17 -15.69 31.41
CA PRO A 21 -21.10 -15.44 32.39
C PRO A 21 -21.67 -15.21 33.79
N ILE A 22 -21.15 -15.94 34.77
CA ILE A 22 -21.46 -15.72 36.18
C ILE A 22 -20.82 -14.39 36.60
N ASN A 23 -21.64 -13.35 36.77
CA ASN A 23 -21.16 -12.01 37.15
C ASN A 23 -21.15 -11.79 38.67
N ASN A 24 -21.87 -12.62 39.42
CA ASN A 24 -21.95 -12.56 40.88
C ASN A 24 -20.98 -13.56 41.51
N VAL A 25 -20.12 -13.09 42.43
CA VAL A 25 -19.13 -13.93 43.12
C VAL A 25 -19.80 -14.97 44.03
N ASP A 26 -21.02 -14.67 44.50
CA ASP A 26 -21.79 -15.57 45.37
C ASP A 26 -22.45 -16.73 44.59
N GLU A 27 -22.61 -16.59 43.27
CA GLU A 27 -23.07 -17.67 42.41
C GLU A 27 -21.90 -18.56 42.04
N LYS A 28 -21.95 -19.82 42.47
CA LYS A 28 -20.94 -20.83 42.11
C LYS A 28 -21.34 -21.52 40.80
N PRO A 29 -20.37 -21.90 39.96
CA PRO A 29 -20.67 -22.62 38.73
C PRO A 29 -21.28 -23.98 39.07
N LEU A 30 -22.47 -24.22 38.52
CA LEU A 30 -23.15 -25.50 38.56
C LEU A 30 -22.86 -26.21 37.24
N PHE A 31 -22.27 -27.39 37.33
CA PHE A 31 -22.05 -28.27 36.18
C PHE A 31 -22.73 -29.61 36.47
N ASP A 32 -23.19 -30.26 35.41
CA ASP A 32 -23.81 -31.58 35.51
C ASP A 32 -22.72 -32.62 35.78
N GLU A 33 -22.59 -33.00 37.05
CA GLU A 33 -21.57 -33.94 37.52
C GLU A 33 -21.72 -35.32 36.87
N THR A 34 -22.88 -35.67 36.28
CA THR A 34 -23.11 -36.99 35.68
C THR A 34 -22.42 -37.20 34.34
N ILE A 35 -22.04 -36.11 33.66
CA ILE A 35 -21.49 -36.14 32.29
C ILE A 35 -19.95 -36.03 32.28
N VAL A 36 -19.35 -35.52 33.35
CA VAL A 36 -17.92 -35.24 33.44
C VAL A 36 -17.17 -36.30 34.26
N GLY A 37 -15.98 -36.67 33.80
CA GLY A 37 -15.11 -37.63 34.48
C GLY A 37 -14.63 -37.14 35.84
N ASP A 38 -14.15 -38.06 36.68
CA ASP A 38 -13.82 -37.80 38.09
C ASP A 38 -12.77 -36.69 38.28
N GLU A 39 -11.82 -36.56 37.36
CA GLU A 39 -10.81 -35.49 37.37
C GLU A 39 -11.43 -34.10 37.25
N HIS A 40 -12.47 -33.95 36.41
CA HIS A 40 -13.19 -32.69 36.26
C HIS A 40 -14.07 -32.38 37.48
N ARG A 41 -14.58 -33.41 38.16
CA ARG A 41 -15.32 -33.25 39.42
C ARG A 41 -14.41 -32.74 40.54
N VAL A 42 -13.22 -33.31 40.67
CA VAL A 42 -12.21 -32.86 41.66
C VAL A 42 -11.78 -31.43 41.38
N LEU A 43 -11.46 -31.10 40.13
CA LEU A 43 -11.10 -29.72 39.75
C LEU A 43 -12.25 -28.74 40.01
N GLY A 44 -13.47 -29.12 39.65
CA GLY A 44 -14.66 -28.32 39.90
C GLY A 44 -14.97 -28.15 41.39
N GLN A 45 -14.62 -29.12 42.23
CA GLN A 45 -14.71 -28.98 43.69
C GLN A 45 -13.66 -28.00 44.23
N ILE A 46 -12.40 -28.12 43.82
CA ILE A 46 -11.32 -27.18 44.20
C ILE A 46 -11.67 -25.75 43.77
N ILE A 47 -12.22 -25.59 42.55
CA ILE A 47 -12.67 -24.30 42.03
C ILE A 47 -13.84 -23.75 42.86
N ARG A 48 -14.81 -24.58 43.27
CA ARG A 48 -15.96 -24.17 44.11
C ARG A 48 -15.56 -23.82 45.54
N GLU A 49 -14.55 -24.48 46.10
CA GLU A 49 -13.99 -24.21 47.43
C GLU A 49 -13.21 -22.90 47.44
N ASN A 50 -12.44 -22.64 46.38
CA ASN A 50 -11.62 -21.44 46.25
C ASN A 50 -12.27 -20.36 45.36
N TRP A 51 -13.58 -20.47 45.12
CA TRP A 51 -14.30 -19.65 44.14
C TRP A 51 -14.18 -18.15 44.41
N TYR A 52 -14.22 -17.76 45.69
CA TYR A 52 -14.07 -16.37 46.13
C TYR A 52 -12.70 -15.77 45.77
N LEU A 53 -11.66 -16.58 45.57
CA LEU A 53 -10.34 -16.15 45.09
C LEU A 53 -10.22 -16.28 43.57
N ILE A 54 -10.67 -17.40 43.02
CA ILE A 54 -10.51 -17.73 41.59
C ILE A 54 -11.41 -16.87 40.71
N HIS A 55 -12.66 -16.62 41.11
CA HIS A 55 -13.62 -15.88 40.29
C HIS A 55 -13.22 -14.42 40.05
N PRO A 56 -12.82 -13.62 41.07
CA PRO A 56 -12.32 -12.27 40.84
C PRO A 56 -11.06 -12.25 39.97
N LEU A 57 -10.09 -13.15 40.21
CA LEU A 57 -8.84 -13.20 39.43
C LEU A 57 -9.08 -13.57 37.96
N ALA A 58 -9.91 -14.59 37.71
CA ALA A 58 -10.28 -14.99 36.36
C ALA A 58 -11.07 -13.89 35.66
N ARG A 59 -11.99 -13.25 36.37
CA ARG A 59 -12.75 -12.09 35.88
C ARG A 59 -11.85 -10.92 35.53
N ASP A 60 -10.91 -10.55 36.39
CA ASP A 60 -9.97 -9.45 36.17
C ASP A 60 -9.04 -9.74 34.98
N TYR A 61 -8.55 -10.98 34.86
CA TYR A 61 -7.77 -11.41 33.70
C TYR A 61 -8.57 -11.33 32.40
N MET A 62 -9.81 -11.84 32.40
CA MET A 62 -10.71 -11.79 31.24
C MET A 62 -11.07 -10.35 30.86
N LEU A 63 -11.37 -9.49 31.85
CA LEU A 63 -11.70 -8.09 31.62
C LEU A 63 -10.49 -7.28 31.15
N SER A 64 -9.30 -7.52 31.71
CA SER A 64 -8.05 -6.90 31.28
C SER A 64 -7.74 -7.27 29.83
N SER A 65 -7.76 -8.57 29.51
CA SER A 65 -7.54 -9.08 28.15
C SER A 65 -8.59 -8.53 27.17
N ALA A 66 -9.88 -8.54 27.56
CA ALA A 66 -10.95 -7.97 26.74
C ALA A 66 -10.76 -6.46 26.51
N SER A 67 -10.21 -5.72 27.49
CA SER A 67 -9.90 -4.30 27.33
C SER A 67 -8.79 -4.06 26.30
N GLU A 68 -7.76 -4.90 26.28
CA GLU A 68 -6.68 -4.84 25.29
C GLU A 68 -7.19 -5.17 23.89
N TRP A 69 -7.99 -6.24 23.76
CA TRP A 69 -8.62 -6.61 22.49
C TRP A 69 -9.55 -5.52 21.97
N ARG A 70 -10.32 -4.86 22.84
CA ARG A 70 -11.16 -3.72 22.45
C ARG A 70 -10.32 -2.54 21.97
N LYS A 71 -9.20 -2.22 22.64
CA LYS A 71 -8.28 -1.17 22.19
C LYS A 71 -7.72 -1.47 20.80
N LEU A 72 -7.20 -2.68 20.59
CA LEU A 72 -6.70 -3.12 19.29
C LEU A 72 -7.77 -3.08 18.21
N LEU A 73 -9.01 -3.51 18.52
CA LEU A 73 -10.13 -3.43 17.59
C LEU A 73 -10.45 -1.97 17.21
N THR A 74 -10.46 -1.05 18.18
CA THR A 74 -10.70 0.39 17.91
C THR A 74 -9.58 1.01 17.08
N GLU A 75 -8.31 0.69 17.37
CA GLU A 75 -7.16 1.17 16.60
C GLU A 75 -7.20 0.66 15.15
N THR A 76 -7.52 -0.63 14.97
CA THR A 76 -7.65 -1.24 13.65
C THR A 76 -8.79 -0.60 12.85
N GLY A 77 -9.94 -0.35 13.49
CA GLY A 77 -11.06 0.36 12.87
C GLY A 77 -10.71 1.79 12.45
N LEU A 78 -9.94 2.51 13.27
CA LEU A 78 -9.48 3.86 12.95
C LEU A 78 -8.50 3.87 11.77
N ILE A 79 -7.56 2.91 11.74
CA ILE A 79 -6.63 2.72 10.61
C ILE A 79 -7.41 2.42 9.33
N GLN A 80 -8.43 1.55 9.40
CA GLN A 80 -9.23 1.18 8.24
C GLN A 80 -10.06 2.36 7.71
N SER A 81 -10.69 3.14 8.60
CA SER A 81 -11.37 4.39 8.22
C SER A 81 -10.40 5.41 7.58
N ASN A 82 -9.19 5.55 8.13
CA ASN A 82 -8.17 6.42 7.54
C ASN A 82 -7.72 5.92 6.16
N LEU A 83 -7.60 4.62 5.98
CA LEU A 83 -7.26 4.03 4.69
C LEU A 83 -8.37 4.27 3.65
N GLU A 84 -9.63 4.07 4.02
CA GLU A 84 -10.78 4.35 3.15
C GLU A 84 -10.87 5.83 2.75
N THR A 85 -10.65 6.76 3.70
CA THR A 85 -10.64 8.20 3.37
C THR A 85 -9.51 8.56 2.41
N LYS A 86 -8.30 8.01 2.62
CA LYS A 86 -7.17 8.22 1.69
C LYS A 86 -7.43 7.60 0.32
N GLN A 87 -8.05 6.42 0.24
CA GLN A 87 -8.44 5.80 -1.02
C GLN A 87 -9.47 6.66 -1.77
N LYS A 88 -10.48 7.21 -1.07
CA LYS A 88 -11.46 8.12 -1.68
C LYS A 88 -10.81 9.41 -2.17
N SER A 89 -9.90 10.00 -1.39
CA SER A 89 -9.15 11.18 -1.84
C SER A 89 -8.29 10.89 -3.06
N LEU A 90 -7.61 9.73 -3.10
CA LEU A 90 -6.80 9.32 -4.24
C LEU A 90 -7.64 9.13 -5.51
N ALA A 91 -8.79 8.48 -5.39
CA ALA A 91 -9.74 8.32 -6.49
C ALA A 91 -10.25 9.69 -6.99
N GLY A 92 -10.51 10.64 -6.08
CA GLY A 92 -10.86 12.01 -6.44
C GLY A 92 -9.76 12.73 -7.21
N PHE A 93 -8.50 12.65 -6.75
CA PHE A 93 -7.36 13.22 -7.47
C PHE A 93 -7.17 12.61 -8.85
N GLN A 94 -7.41 11.31 -8.99
CA GLN A 94 -7.30 10.61 -10.27
C GLN A 94 -8.38 11.07 -11.26
N ASP A 95 -9.64 11.19 -10.82
CA ASP A 95 -10.73 11.72 -11.64
C ASP A 95 -10.50 13.18 -12.06
N ASP A 96 -10.00 14.03 -11.15
CA ASP A 96 -9.64 15.41 -11.46
C ASP A 96 -8.49 15.49 -12.48
N PHE A 97 -7.50 14.62 -12.34
CA PHE A 97 -6.39 14.53 -13.29
C PHE A 97 -6.85 14.07 -14.67
N ASP A 98 -7.70 13.05 -14.74
CA ASP A 98 -8.26 12.54 -15.99
C ASP A 98 -9.13 13.60 -16.68
N LYS A 99 -9.97 14.32 -15.94
CA LYS A 99 -10.75 15.45 -16.45
C LYS A 99 -9.87 16.57 -16.98
N LYS A 100 -8.77 16.90 -16.29
CA LYS A 100 -7.83 17.94 -16.72
C LYS A 100 -7.11 17.53 -18.01
N THR A 101 -6.68 16.27 -18.09
CA THR A 101 -6.07 15.69 -19.28
C THR A 101 -7.04 15.73 -20.47
N GLN A 102 -8.30 15.30 -20.28
CA GLN A 102 -9.31 15.36 -21.33
C GLN A 102 -9.58 16.79 -21.81
N ARG A 103 -9.72 17.76 -20.90
CA ARG A 103 -9.91 19.17 -21.29
C ARG A 103 -8.75 19.69 -22.11
N LEU A 104 -7.52 19.41 -21.69
CA LEU A 104 -6.32 19.87 -22.39
C LEU A 104 -6.21 19.24 -23.78
N LEU A 105 -6.64 17.98 -23.93
CA LEU A 105 -6.67 17.28 -25.22
C LEU A 105 -7.71 17.89 -26.16
N ILE A 106 -8.90 18.24 -25.65
CA ILE A 106 -9.93 18.95 -26.43
C ILE A 106 -9.45 20.34 -26.83
N GLU A 107 -8.87 21.10 -25.89
CA GLU A 107 -8.36 22.45 -26.13
C GLU A 107 -7.24 22.44 -27.19
N LYS A 108 -6.28 21.51 -27.07
CA LYS A 108 -5.19 21.38 -28.05
C LYS A 108 -5.69 20.94 -29.42
N ASN A 109 -6.67 20.05 -29.50
CA ASN A 109 -7.27 19.68 -30.77
C ASN A 109 -8.03 20.85 -31.41
N ALA A 110 -8.76 21.64 -30.62
CA ALA A 110 -9.46 22.82 -31.12
C ALA A 110 -8.49 23.92 -31.60
N GLU A 111 -7.39 24.11 -30.88
CA GLU A 111 -6.31 25.02 -31.27
C GLU A 111 -5.63 24.56 -32.57
N PHE A 112 -5.38 23.25 -32.69
CA PHE A 112 -4.79 22.67 -33.91
C PHE A 112 -5.70 22.83 -35.14
N GLU A 113 -7.00 22.55 -35.02
CA GLU A 113 -7.93 22.75 -36.14
C GLU A 113 -8.10 24.25 -36.48
N ARG A 114 -8.08 25.16 -35.49
CA ARG A 114 -8.06 26.61 -35.76
C ARG A 114 -6.84 27.04 -36.56
N ILE A 115 -5.64 26.64 -36.12
CA ILE A 115 -4.40 26.99 -36.81
C ILE A 115 -4.42 26.43 -38.23
N LYS A 116 -4.91 25.20 -38.41
CA LYS A 116 -5.04 24.57 -39.71
C LYS A 116 -6.01 25.30 -40.63
N GLU A 117 -7.15 25.75 -40.12
CA GLU A 117 -8.13 26.53 -40.88
C GLU A 117 -7.58 27.91 -41.26
N GLU A 118 -6.97 28.62 -40.30
CA GLU A 118 -6.31 29.92 -40.55
C GLU A 118 -5.19 29.80 -41.59
N THR A 119 -4.39 28.73 -41.52
CA THR A 119 -3.35 28.45 -42.50
C THR A 119 -3.94 28.14 -43.88
N ALA A 120 -5.04 27.38 -43.95
CA ALA A 120 -5.72 27.06 -45.20
C ALA A 120 -6.34 28.32 -45.84
N GLU A 121 -6.91 29.21 -45.03
CA GLU A 121 -7.49 30.48 -45.49
C GLU A 121 -6.40 31.43 -46.00
N SER A 122 -5.28 31.54 -45.28
CA SER A 122 -4.08 32.28 -45.72
C SER A 122 -3.55 31.78 -47.07
N PHE A 123 -3.45 30.45 -47.25
CA PHE A 123 -3.03 29.88 -48.53
C PHE A 123 -4.02 30.18 -49.65
N LYS A 124 -5.32 30.11 -49.35
CA LYS A 124 -6.37 30.43 -50.32
C LYS A 124 -6.31 31.89 -50.77
N GLU A 125 -6.17 32.82 -49.83
CA GLU A 125 -6.01 34.26 -50.15
C GLU A 125 -4.74 34.50 -50.97
N THR A 126 -3.64 33.83 -50.64
CA THR A 126 -2.40 33.91 -51.42
C THR A 126 -2.57 33.40 -52.85
N ILE A 127 -3.31 32.30 -53.04
CA ILE A 127 -3.64 31.76 -54.37
C ILE A 127 -4.51 32.76 -55.14
N GLU A 128 -5.56 33.31 -54.53
CA GLU A 128 -6.44 34.29 -55.17
C GLU A 128 -5.69 35.57 -55.57
N GLN A 129 -4.80 36.08 -54.71
CA GLN A 129 -3.91 37.20 -55.04
C GLN A 129 -2.99 36.87 -56.22
N LYS A 130 -2.41 35.67 -56.25
CA LYS A 130 -1.53 35.24 -57.34
C LYS A 130 -2.30 35.05 -58.64
N ASP A 131 -3.52 34.54 -58.60
CA ASP A 131 -4.39 34.42 -59.76
C ASP A 131 -4.78 35.79 -60.32
N HIS A 132 -5.06 36.77 -59.45
CA HIS A 132 -5.26 38.16 -59.87
C HIS A 132 -4.00 38.80 -60.44
N GLU A 133 -2.83 38.55 -59.86
CA GLU A 133 -1.55 39.02 -60.40
C GLU A 133 -1.28 38.42 -61.79
N ILE A 134 -1.54 37.11 -61.97
CA ILE A 134 -1.45 36.43 -63.27
C ILE A 134 -2.44 37.02 -64.28
N ALA A 135 -3.68 37.29 -63.88
CA ALA A 135 -4.69 37.88 -64.77
C ALA A 135 -4.31 39.30 -65.21
N ASN A 136 -3.81 40.12 -64.29
CA ASN A 136 -3.32 41.46 -64.59
C ASN A 136 -2.08 41.44 -65.48
N LEU A 137 -1.13 40.52 -65.22
CA LEU A 137 0.05 40.35 -66.06
C LEU A 137 -0.32 39.88 -67.47
N LYS A 138 -1.32 39.00 -67.62
CA LYS A 138 -1.86 38.63 -68.94
C LYS A 138 -2.45 39.84 -69.67
N LEU A 139 -3.30 40.63 -69.02
CA LEU A 139 -3.84 41.87 -69.61
C LEU A 139 -2.75 42.87 -69.97
N LEU A 140 -1.71 42.99 -69.12
CA LEU A 140 -0.59 43.88 -69.38
C LEU A 140 0.23 43.39 -70.58
N VAL A 141 0.53 42.10 -70.67
CA VAL A 141 1.22 41.48 -71.82
C VAL A 141 0.41 41.69 -73.10
N ASP A 142 -0.91 41.46 -73.06
CA ASP A 142 -1.82 41.69 -74.18
C ASP A 142 -1.86 43.18 -74.59
N SER A 143 -1.68 44.11 -73.64
CA SER A 143 -1.64 45.57 -73.91
C SER A 143 -0.26 46.10 -74.33
N VAL A 144 0.82 45.38 -73.99
CA VAL A 144 2.21 45.73 -74.33
C VAL A 144 2.53 45.37 -75.78
N ASP A 145 1.75 44.48 -76.40
CA ASP A 145 1.81 44.23 -77.85
C ASP A 145 1.36 45.45 -78.70
N GLU A 146 0.76 46.50 -78.11
CA GLU A 146 0.26 47.67 -78.86
C GLU A 146 0.97 49.02 -78.64
N THR A 147 1.83 49.23 -77.64
CA THR A 147 2.41 50.59 -77.43
C THR A 147 3.89 50.62 -77.00
N SER A 148 4.72 51.09 -77.92
CA SER A 148 6.19 51.10 -77.87
C SER A 148 6.84 52.22 -77.02
N ILE A 149 6.13 52.77 -76.02
CA ILE A 149 6.65 53.88 -75.17
C ILE A 149 7.01 53.42 -73.74
N SER A 150 6.59 52.23 -73.30
CA SER A 150 6.68 51.81 -71.90
C SER A 150 8.04 51.24 -71.43
N ARG A 151 9.05 51.12 -72.31
CA ARG A 151 10.25 50.30 -72.03
C ARG A 151 11.09 50.81 -70.85
N SER A 152 11.30 52.12 -70.69
CA SER A 152 12.19 52.64 -69.65
C SER A 152 11.60 52.58 -68.23
N ASN A 153 10.28 52.80 -68.09
CA ASN A 153 9.60 52.73 -66.79
C ASN A 153 9.39 51.28 -66.35
N LEU A 154 9.14 50.37 -67.31
CA LEU A 154 9.11 48.93 -67.06
C LEU A 154 10.48 48.41 -66.60
N GLU A 155 11.58 48.92 -67.14
CA GLU A 155 12.94 48.50 -66.79
C GLU A 155 13.34 48.94 -65.37
N THR A 156 12.87 50.11 -64.91
CA THR A 156 13.00 50.56 -63.52
C THR A 156 12.12 49.77 -62.55
N ASP A 157 10.85 49.50 -62.91
CA ASP A 157 9.95 48.69 -62.07
C ASP A 157 10.42 47.23 -61.96
N LEU A 158 10.94 46.66 -63.07
CA LEU A 158 11.57 45.33 -63.05
C LEU A 158 12.81 45.32 -62.14
N SER A 159 13.66 46.35 -62.22
CA SER A 159 14.83 46.44 -61.34
C SER A 159 14.46 46.55 -59.86
N GLU A 160 13.40 47.29 -59.51
CA GLU A 160 12.91 47.34 -58.12
C GLU A 160 12.29 46.01 -57.67
N LYS A 161 11.53 45.35 -58.54
CA LYS A 161 10.95 44.02 -58.27
C LYS A 161 12.03 42.97 -58.08
N ASP A 162 13.05 42.93 -58.93
CA ASP A 162 14.19 42.00 -58.82
C ASP A 162 14.98 42.22 -57.53
N ARG A 163 15.13 43.48 -57.13
CA ARG A 163 15.77 43.82 -55.86
C ARG A 163 14.93 43.36 -54.66
N LYS A 164 13.61 43.52 -54.73
CA LYS A 164 12.66 43.03 -53.72
C LYS A 164 12.66 41.50 -53.62
N ILE A 165 12.74 40.82 -54.76
CA ILE A 165 12.86 39.35 -54.84
C ILE A 165 14.15 38.91 -54.17
N SER A 166 15.27 39.57 -54.47
CA SER A 166 16.57 39.25 -53.85
C SER A 166 16.56 39.46 -52.33
N GLU A 167 15.91 40.53 -51.84
CA GLU A 167 15.72 40.76 -50.39
C GLU A 167 14.86 39.67 -49.75
N LEU A 168 13.76 39.28 -50.40
CA LEU A 168 12.88 38.21 -49.91
C LEU A 168 13.59 36.84 -49.90
N GLU A 169 14.39 36.54 -50.91
CA GLU A 169 15.22 35.32 -50.95
C GLU A 169 16.23 35.28 -49.79
N SER A 170 16.84 36.42 -49.48
CA SER A 170 17.74 36.56 -48.32
C SER A 170 16.99 36.30 -47.00
N VAL A 171 15.81 36.91 -46.83
CA VAL A 171 14.98 36.72 -45.63
C VAL A 171 14.51 35.27 -45.49
N ILE A 172 14.15 34.62 -46.60
CA ILE A 172 13.80 33.19 -46.62
C ILE A 172 15.01 32.34 -46.22
N GLY A 173 16.21 32.69 -46.67
CA GLY A 173 17.46 32.04 -46.26
C GLY A 173 17.67 32.13 -44.74
N GLU A 174 17.59 33.33 -44.18
CA GLU A 174 17.73 33.55 -42.74
C GLU A 174 16.65 32.82 -41.92
N LEU A 175 15.42 32.79 -42.41
CA LEU A 175 14.32 32.07 -41.75
C LEU A 175 14.53 30.56 -41.76
N LYS A 176 15.03 29.99 -42.87
CA LYS A 176 15.39 28.58 -42.94
C LYS A 176 16.50 28.22 -41.96
N ASP A 177 17.52 29.08 -41.86
CA ASP A 177 18.62 28.87 -40.93
C ASP A 177 18.16 28.95 -39.47
N LYS A 178 17.31 29.94 -39.13
CA LYS A 178 16.68 30.03 -37.80
C LYS A 178 15.82 28.82 -37.47
N CYS A 179 15.03 28.33 -38.43
CA CYS A 179 14.18 27.16 -38.25
C CYS A 179 15.04 25.92 -37.94
N ARG A 180 16.11 25.73 -38.72
CA ARG A 180 17.08 24.63 -38.49
C ARG A 180 17.78 24.74 -37.13
N GLN A 181 18.15 25.95 -36.70
CA GLN A 181 18.73 26.19 -35.39
C GLN A 181 17.76 25.79 -34.26
N GLN A 182 16.49 26.17 -34.39
CA GLN A 182 15.44 25.84 -33.43
C GLN A 182 15.16 24.34 -33.37
N GLU A 183 15.17 23.63 -34.49
CA GLU A 183 15.05 22.16 -34.52
C GLU A 183 16.18 21.47 -33.73
N VAL A 184 17.42 21.95 -33.89
CA VAL A 184 18.58 21.43 -33.16
C VAL A 184 18.45 21.71 -31.66
N GLU A 185 18.05 22.92 -31.28
CA GLU A 185 17.81 23.27 -29.87
C GLU A 185 16.69 22.44 -29.25
N ALA A 186 15.57 22.25 -29.96
CA ALA A 186 14.46 21.42 -29.52
C ALA A 186 14.90 19.96 -29.32
N MET A 187 15.67 19.40 -30.25
CA MET A 187 16.21 18.05 -30.15
C MET A 187 17.17 17.91 -28.95
N ASN A 188 18.01 18.92 -28.71
CA ASN A 188 18.92 18.95 -27.55
C ASN A 188 18.15 19.01 -26.23
N ILE A 189 17.11 19.85 -26.14
CA ILE A 189 16.23 19.95 -24.97
C ILE A 189 15.54 18.60 -24.73
N GLN A 190 14.95 18.01 -25.76
CA GLN A 190 14.27 16.71 -25.66
C GLN A 190 15.23 15.62 -25.18
N THR A 191 16.45 15.59 -25.71
CA THR A 191 17.50 14.65 -25.29
C THR A 191 17.89 14.86 -23.83
N GLY A 192 18.04 16.12 -23.39
CA GLY A 192 18.35 16.47 -22.00
C GLY A 192 17.24 16.04 -21.03
N ILE A 193 15.98 16.32 -21.38
CA ILE A 193 14.80 15.92 -20.62
C ILE A 193 14.73 14.40 -20.51
N SER A 194 14.90 13.68 -21.62
CA SER A 194 14.83 12.22 -21.66
C SER A 194 15.93 11.58 -20.79
N LYS A 195 17.17 12.08 -20.85
CA LYS A 195 18.26 11.63 -19.97
C LYS A 195 17.97 11.89 -18.50
N ASN A 196 17.42 13.05 -18.16
CA ASN A 196 17.07 13.39 -16.78
C ASN A 196 15.99 12.43 -16.23
N PHE A 197 14.91 12.21 -16.99
CA PHE A 197 13.87 11.26 -16.60
C PHE A 197 14.42 9.85 -16.44
N GLN A 198 15.27 9.40 -17.36
CA GLN A 198 15.88 8.08 -17.27
C GLN A 198 16.78 7.95 -16.03
N GLN A 199 17.50 9.01 -15.66
CA GLN A 199 18.29 9.04 -14.43
C GLN A 199 17.41 9.01 -13.17
N GLN A 200 16.30 9.74 -13.15
CA GLN A 200 15.33 9.70 -12.04
C GLN A 200 14.72 8.30 -11.88
N ILE A 201 14.32 7.66 -12.99
CA ILE A 201 13.79 6.29 -13.00
C ILE A 201 14.82 5.32 -12.43
N ASN A 202 16.09 5.43 -12.84
CA ASN A 202 17.16 4.59 -12.33
C ASN A 202 17.38 4.78 -10.82
N ASN A 203 17.35 6.01 -10.33
CA ASN A 203 17.49 6.31 -8.91
C ASN A 203 16.34 5.72 -8.08
N ILE A 204 15.09 5.90 -8.52
CA ILE A 204 13.91 5.34 -7.87
C ILE A 204 13.97 3.81 -7.87
N THR A 205 14.37 3.22 -8.99
CA THR A 205 14.52 1.76 -9.11
C THR A 205 15.55 1.23 -8.11
N LYS A 206 16.68 1.92 -7.96
CA LYS A 206 17.72 1.55 -6.99
C LYS A 206 17.21 1.66 -5.54
N GLU A 207 16.54 2.75 -5.20
CA GLU A 207 15.95 2.92 -3.86
C GLU A 207 14.93 1.81 -3.56
N LEU A 208 14.11 1.43 -4.54
CA LEU A 208 13.13 0.34 -4.39
C LEU A 208 13.82 -1.01 -4.12
N TYR A 209 14.92 -1.32 -4.81
CA TYR A 209 15.72 -2.52 -4.52
C TYR A 209 16.29 -2.51 -3.10
N GLU A 210 16.85 -1.38 -2.64
CA GLU A 210 17.40 -1.26 -1.28
C GLU A 210 16.32 -1.43 -0.22
N LYS A 211 15.13 -0.86 -0.43
CA LYS A 211 13.97 -1.05 0.47
C LYS A 211 13.48 -2.48 0.48
N GLN A 212 13.44 -3.15 -0.68
CA GLN A 212 13.04 -4.55 -0.77
C GLN A 212 14.02 -5.45 0.02
N GLU A 213 15.32 -5.21 -0.11
CA GLU A 213 16.34 -5.94 0.66
C GLU A 213 16.18 -5.74 2.18
N GLN A 214 15.84 -4.52 2.62
CA GLN A 214 15.55 -4.23 4.03
C GLN A 214 14.31 -5.00 4.54
N ILE A 215 13.25 -5.08 3.72
CA ILE A 215 12.04 -5.85 4.05
C ILE A 215 12.38 -7.33 4.23
N ASP A 216 13.19 -7.90 3.34
CA ASP A 216 13.53 -9.32 3.41
C ASP A 216 14.41 -9.64 4.64
N LYS A 217 15.34 -8.74 5.01
CA LYS A 217 16.09 -8.85 6.28
C LYS A 217 15.17 -8.80 7.50
N LEU A 218 14.19 -7.90 7.52
CA LEU A 218 13.22 -7.80 8.62
C LEU A 218 12.35 -9.06 8.72
N ARG A 219 11.94 -9.64 7.59
CA ARG A 219 11.20 -10.91 7.57
C ARG A 219 12.03 -12.05 8.13
N GLU A 220 13.32 -12.11 7.82
CA GLU A 220 14.22 -13.13 8.37
C GLU A 220 14.37 -12.99 9.89
N ILE A 221 14.56 -11.77 10.40
CA ILE A 221 14.63 -11.49 11.85
C ILE A 221 13.32 -11.89 12.54
N LEU A 222 12.18 -11.54 11.94
CA LEU A 222 10.87 -11.89 12.49
C LEU A 222 10.66 -13.41 12.57
N ASN A 223 11.08 -14.15 11.53
CA ASN A 223 11.01 -15.61 11.54
C ASN A 223 11.91 -16.22 12.63
N LYS A 224 13.15 -15.73 12.79
CA LYS A 224 14.04 -16.16 13.87
C LYS A 224 13.45 -15.88 15.26
N ALA A 225 12.86 -14.70 15.46
CA ALA A 225 12.21 -14.35 16.71
C ALA A 225 11.01 -15.28 17.00
N LYS A 226 10.23 -15.61 15.97
CA LYS A 226 9.11 -16.56 16.08
C LYS A 226 9.58 -17.97 16.46
N GLU A 227 10.66 -18.46 15.85
CA GLU A 227 11.27 -19.75 16.21
C GLU A 227 11.78 -19.78 17.66
N GLN A 228 12.48 -18.71 18.08
CA GLN A 228 12.92 -18.58 19.47
C GLN A 228 11.76 -18.61 20.46
N LEU A 229 10.64 -17.96 20.11
CA LEU A 229 9.44 -17.94 20.95
C LEU A 229 8.82 -19.34 21.08
N ILE A 230 8.79 -20.12 19.98
CA ILE A 230 8.36 -21.53 20.00
C ILE A 230 9.27 -22.36 20.93
N ILE A 231 10.59 -22.20 20.82
CA ILE A 231 11.56 -22.93 21.66
C ILE A 231 11.38 -22.57 23.14
N LEU A 232 11.26 -21.27 23.46
CA LEU A 232 11.05 -20.80 24.82
C LEU A 232 9.74 -21.34 25.40
N LYS A 233 8.67 -21.37 24.60
CA LYS A 233 7.40 -21.96 25.00
C LYS A 233 7.56 -23.44 25.35
N GLY A 234 8.18 -24.24 24.47
CA GLY A 234 8.41 -25.66 24.74
C GLY A 234 9.31 -25.92 25.95
N ARG A 235 10.32 -25.08 26.18
CA ARG A 235 11.18 -25.17 27.37
C ARG A 235 10.44 -24.80 28.65
N SER A 236 9.56 -23.80 28.59
CA SER A 236 8.67 -23.43 29.70
C SER A 236 7.75 -24.59 30.08
N GLU A 237 7.11 -25.22 29.09
CA GLU A 237 6.25 -26.40 29.29
C GLU A 237 7.03 -27.57 29.93
N SER A 238 8.24 -27.84 29.43
CA SER A 238 9.11 -28.89 30.01
C SER A 238 9.55 -28.58 31.44
N SER A 239 9.86 -27.31 31.73
CA SER A 239 10.22 -26.86 33.08
C SER A 239 9.04 -26.93 34.04
N SER A 240 7.82 -26.65 33.57
CA SER A 240 6.59 -26.84 34.35
C SER A 240 6.42 -28.30 34.73
N GLY A 241 6.53 -29.22 33.76
CA GLY A 241 6.42 -30.66 34.05
C GLY A 241 7.49 -31.15 35.05
N SER A 242 8.72 -30.66 34.95
CA SER A 242 9.78 -30.98 35.92
C SER A 242 9.49 -30.43 37.32
N LYS A 243 8.84 -29.26 37.41
CA LYS A 243 8.39 -28.68 38.68
C LYS A 243 7.31 -29.55 39.30
N ASP A 244 6.32 -29.98 38.52
CA ASP A 244 5.23 -30.83 39.00
C ASP A 244 5.75 -32.19 39.52
N GLU A 245 6.75 -32.77 38.85
CA GLU A 245 7.44 -33.97 39.33
C GLU A 245 8.18 -33.75 40.66
N LEU A 246 8.88 -32.62 40.81
CA LEU A 246 9.58 -32.29 42.05
C LEU A 246 8.61 -32.02 43.20
N GLU A 247 7.52 -31.32 42.93
CA GLU A 247 6.46 -31.02 43.91
C GLU A 247 5.81 -32.33 44.41
N SER A 248 5.55 -33.27 43.50
CA SER A 248 5.08 -34.62 43.84
C SER A 248 6.06 -35.38 44.74
N LYS A 249 7.38 -35.26 44.48
CA LYS A 249 8.42 -35.87 45.32
C LYS A 249 8.51 -35.22 46.70
N VAL A 250 8.36 -33.90 46.79
CA VAL A 250 8.36 -33.16 48.07
C VAL A 250 7.18 -33.61 48.92
N ILE A 251 5.97 -33.65 48.37
CA ILE A 251 4.77 -34.13 49.09
C ILE A 251 4.96 -35.55 49.60
N ALA A 252 5.55 -36.43 48.78
CA ALA A 252 5.85 -37.81 49.20
C ALA A 252 6.86 -37.85 50.36
N LEU A 253 7.89 -37.01 50.34
CA LEU A 253 8.88 -36.90 51.41
C LEU A 253 8.28 -36.31 52.69
N GLU A 254 7.42 -35.30 52.60
CA GLU A 254 6.71 -34.70 53.74
C GLU A 254 5.84 -35.74 54.46
N ARG A 255 5.08 -36.56 53.70
CA ARG A 255 4.32 -37.68 54.29
C ARG A 255 5.21 -38.69 55.01
N LEU A 256 6.33 -39.07 54.39
CA LEU A 256 7.29 -39.99 55.02
C LEU A 256 7.89 -39.40 56.31
N LEU A 257 8.07 -38.08 56.36
CA LEU A 257 8.58 -37.38 57.53
C LEU A 257 7.53 -37.35 58.65
N GLU A 258 6.27 -37.02 58.34
CA GLU A 258 5.16 -37.07 59.29
C GLU A 258 4.95 -38.47 59.86
N GLU A 259 4.99 -39.51 59.02
CA GLU A 259 4.91 -40.89 59.48
C GLU A 259 6.06 -41.26 60.43
N ARG A 260 7.27 -40.75 60.15
CA ARG A 260 8.44 -40.96 61.01
C ARG A 260 8.28 -40.22 62.34
N ASP A 261 7.81 -38.97 62.31
CA ASP A 261 7.59 -38.16 63.52
C ASP A 261 6.48 -38.74 64.40
N GLU A 262 5.43 -39.29 63.81
CA GLU A 262 4.37 -40.00 64.52
C GLU A 262 4.90 -41.29 65.17
N LYS A 263 5.74 -42.05 64.45
CA LYS A 263 6.42 -43.23 65.03
C LYS A 263 7.33 -42.84 66.19
N LEU A 264 8.11 -41.76 66.06
CA LEU A 264 8.98 -41.26 67.11
C LEU A 264 8.18 -40.79 68.33
N ARG A 265 7.08 -40.05 68.14
CA ARG A 265 6.17 -39.65 69.22
C ARG A 265 5.62 -40.84 69.99
N LYS A 266 5.16 -41.87 69.28
CA LYS A 266 4.69 -43.11 69.92
C LYS A 266 5.79 -43.74 70.77
N ILE A 267 7.02 -43.86 70.24
CA ILE A 267 8.16 -44.42 70.98
C ILE A 267 8.44 -43.60 72.24
N VAL A 268 8.52 -42.26 72.14
CA VAL A 268 8.77 -41.37 73.28
C VAL A 268 7.71 -41.54 74.36
N ASN A 269 6.42 -41.49 74.01
CA ASN A 269 5.32 -41.69 74.97
C ASN A 269 5.40 -43.06 75.66
N THR A 270 5.85 -44.09 74.94
CA THR A 270 6.00 -45.44 75.50
C THR A 270 7.13 -45.47 76.53
N ILE A 271 8.26 -44.81 76.25
CA ILE A 271 9.39 -44.69 77.17
C ILE A 271 8.96 -43.91 78.43
N GLU A 272 8.30 -42.77 78.27
CA GLU A 272 7.80 -41.95 79.39
C GLU A 272 6.79 -42.70 80.28
N SER A 273 6.01 -43.62 79.71
CA SER A 273 5.05 -44.43 80.49
C SER A 273 5.70 -45.58 81.29
N LEU A 274 6.97 -45.88 81.04
CA LEU A 274 7.73 -46.95 81.69
C LEU A 274 8.63 -46.44 82.83
N GLU A 275 8.79 -45.12 82.97
CA GLU A 275 9.46 -44.43 84.09
C GLU A 275 8.47 -44.06 85.21
#